data_AF-A0A659S2K7-F1
#
_entry.id   AF-A0A659S2K7-F1
#
_cell.length_a   1.000
_cell.length_b   1.000
_cell.length_c   1.000
_cell.angle_alpha   90.00
_cell.angle_beta   90.00
_cell.angle_gamma   90.00
#
_symmetry.space_group_name_H-M   'P 1'
#
loop_
_entity.id
_entity.type
_entity.pdbx_description
1 polymer ?
#
loop_
_entity_poly.entity_id
_entity_poly.type
_entity_poly.pdbx_seq_one_letter_code
_entity_poly.pdbx_strand_id
1 'polypeptide(L)' 'MDQKRLTHLRQLEAESIHIIREVAAEFANPVMLCSSGNASSVMLRRARMACYPGTFRFPLVRGESGWLVG' A
#
# COMPACT_ATOMS: atom_id res chain seq x y z
N MET A 1 -20.31 -16.80 -3.75
CA MET A 1 -19.38 -15.87 -3.06
C MET A 1 -20.18 -15.14 -2.01
N ASP A 2 -19.81 -15.25 -0.74
CA ASP A 2 -20.58 -14.72 0.39
C ASP A 2 -20.58 -13.17 0.40
N GLN A 3 -21.76 -12.56 0.41
CA GLN A 3 -21.90 -11.10 0.32
C GLN A 3 -21.34 -10.38 1.56
N LYS A 4 -21.34 -11.04 2.72
CA LYS A 4 -20.77 -10.53 3.98
C LYS A 4 -19.24 -10.54 3.94
N ARG A 5 -18.64 -11.49 3.24
CA ARG A 5 -17.19 -11.52 2.99
C ARG A 5 -16.75 -10.36 2.08
N LEU A 6 -17.54 -10.03 1.06
CA LEU A 6 -17.24 -8.92 0.15
C LEU A 6 -17.33 -7.56 0.86
N THR A 7 -18.30 -7.36 1.76
CA THR A 7 -18.38 -6.13 2.55
C THR A 7 -17.22 -6.01 3.53
N HIS A 8 -16.83 -7.10 4.19
CA HIS A 8 -15.66 -7.11 5.08
C HIS A 8 -14.34 -6.80 4.35
N LEU A 9 -14.10 -7.38 3.17
CA LEU A 9 -12.88 -7.09 2.38
C LEU A 9 -12.83 -5.64 1.90
N ARG A 10 -13.97 -5.03 1.57
CA ARG A 10 -14.05 -3.60 1.23
C ARG A 10 -13.75 -2.71 2.43
N GLN A 11 -14.18 -3.11 3.61
CA GLN A 11 -13.86 -2.39 4.85
C GLN A 11 -12.34 -2.41 5.11
N LEU A 12 -11.72 -3.60 5.04
CA LEU A 12 -10.26 -3.74 5.18
C LEU A 12 -9.49 -2.95 4.11
N GLU A 13 -10.01 -2.90 2.88
CA GLU A 13 -9.45 -2.08 1.80
C GLU A 13 -9.46 -0.59 2.12
N ALA A 14 -10.59 -0.08 2.62
CA ALA A 14 -10.73 1.32 2.99
C ALA A 14 -9.80 1.68 4.17
N GLU A 15 -9.73 0.82 5.18
CA GLU A 15 -8.86 0.98 6.34
C GLU A 15 -7.38 0.99 5.95
N SER A 16 -6.96 0.06 5.10
CA SER A 16 -5.58 0.01 4.59
C SER A 16 -5.21 1.27 3.81
N ILE A 17 -6.12 1.78 2.97
CA ILE A 17 -5.90 3.03 2.22
C ILE A 17 -5.80 4.23 3.17
N HIS A 18 -6.63 4.26 4.22
CA HIS A 18 -6.61 5.31 5.22
C HIS A 18 -5.25 5.38 5.92
N ILE A 19 -4.75 4.25 6.43
CA ILE A 19 -3.45 4.16 7.10
C ILE A 19 -2.32 4.64 6.17
N ILE A 20 -2.33 4.24 4.90
CA ILE A 20 -1.30 4.69 3.94
C ILE A 20 -1.35 6.21 3.74
N ARG A 21 -2.54 6.82 3.75
CA ARG A 21 -2.69 8.29 3.63
C ARG A 21 -2.23 9.03 4.88
N GLU A 22 -2.49 8.49 6.06
CA GLU A 22 -2.00 9.08 7.32
C GLU A 22 -0.48 9.06 7.37
N VAL A 23 0.15 7.91 7.08
CA VAL A 23 1.61 7.80 7.03
C VAL A 23 2.21 8.73 5.96
N ALA A 24 1.56 8.86 4.81
CA ALA A 24 1.95 9.80 3.76
C ALA A 24 1.89 11.28 4.20
N ALA A 25 0.98 11.62 5.11
CA ALA A 25 0.77 12.97 5.60
C ALA A 25 1.66 13.32 6.81
N GLU A 26 1.92 12.34 7.68
CA GLU A 26 2.67 12.54 8.93
C GLU A 26 4.19 12.41 8.76
N PHE A 27 4.66 11.60 7.80
CA PHE A 27 6.10 11.32 7.64
C PHE A 27 6.67 12.03 6.41
N ALA A 28 7.84 12.67 6.58
CA ALA A 28 8.50 13.40 5.50
C ALA A 28 9.11 12.49 4.41
N ASN A 29 9.59 11.29 4.78
CA ASN A 29 10.21 10.33 3.87
C ASN A 29 9.69 8.90 4.11
N PRO A 30 8.41 8.61 3.78
CA PRO A 30 7.88 7.26 3.94
C PRO A 30 8.46 6.33 2.89
N VAL A 31 8.69 5.07 3.26
CA VAL A 31 9.18 4.00 2.38
C VAL A 31 8.25 2.81 2.51
N MET A 32 7.95 2.15 1.39
CA MET A 32 7.17 0.91 1.40
C MET A 32 8.10 -0.30 1.21
N LEU A 33 8.21 -1.12 2.25
CA LEU A 33 8.95 -2.38 2.20
C LEU A 33 8.13 -3.41 1.43
N CYS A 34 8.72 -3.99 0.38
CA CYS A 34 8.10 -5.01 -0.45
C CYS A 34 8.98 -6.26 -0.51
N SER A 35 8.40 -7.44 -0.30
CA SER A 35 9.01 -8.71 -0.69
C SER A 35 8.44 -9.20 -2.03
N SER A 36 8.97 -10.28 -2.58
CA SER A 36 8.44 -10.95 -3.78
C SER A 36 7.04 -11.58 -3.60
N GLY A 37 6.43 -11.49 -2.41
CA GLY A 37 5.15 -12.11 -2.08
C GLY A 37 3.90 -11.41 -2.65
N ASN A 38 2.78 -12.15 -2.65
CA ASN A 38 1.45 -11.67 -3.05
C ASN A 38 0.89 -10.56 -2.14
N ALA A 39 1.29 -10.51 -0.86
CA ALA A 39 0.91 -9.45 0.05
C ALA A 39 1.47 -8.09 -0.42
N SER A 40 2.71 -8.06 -0.90
CA SER A 40 3.36 -6.86 -1.42
C SER A 40 2.66 -6.30 -2.66
N SER A 41 2.18 -7.17 -3.56
CA SER A 41 1.46 -6.72 -4.77
C SER A 41 0.08 -6.14 -4.43
N VAL A 42 -0.61 -6.72 -3.43
CA VAL A 42 -1.86 -6.15 -2.89
C VAL A 42 -1.59 -4.80 -2.23
N MET A 43 -0.56 -4.70 -1.37
CA MET A 43 -0.19 -3.43 -0.74
C MET A 43 0.15 -2.35 -1.76
N LEU A 44 0.96 -2.64 -2.78
CA LEU A 44 1.32 -1.69 -3.83
C LEU A 44 0.10 -1.16 -4.57
N ARG A 45 -0.88 -2.03 -4.86
CA ARG A 45 -2.15 -1.63 -5.48
C ARG A 45 -2.93 -0.68 -4.57
N ARG A 46 -3.04 -0.98 -3.27
CA ARG A 46 -3.72 -0.11 -2.29
C ARG A 46 -3.01 1.23 -2.16
N ALA A 47 -1.68 1.24 -2.18
CA ALA A 47 -0.87 2.45 -2.15
C ALA A 47 -1.12 3.37 -3.34
N ARG A 48 -1.21 2.80 -4.55
CA ARG A 48 -1.60 3.55 -5.76
C ARG A 48 -3.01 4.13 -5.64
N MET A 49 -3.96 3.37 -5.09
CA MET A 49 -5.31 3.87 -4.84
C MET A 49 -5.34 4.99 -3.79
N ALA A 50 -4.51 4.89 -2.75
CA ALA A 50 -4.38 5.92 -1.73
C ALA A 50 -3.88 7.25 -2.29
N CYS A 51 -2.96 7.20 -3.25
CA CYS A 51 -2.39 8.40 -3.88
C CYS A 51 -3.20 8.95 -5.06
N TYR A 52 -4.20 8.23 -5.59
CA TYR A 52 -5.03 8.69 -6.70
C TYR A 52 -5.79 9.98 -6.34
N PRO A 53 -5.84 11.00 -7.23
CA PRO A 53 -5.40 11.02 -8.64
C PRO A 53 -3.91 11.32 -8.86
N GLY A 54 -3.13 11.54 -7.81
CA GLY A 54 -1.69 11.79 -7.89
C GLY A 54 -0.84 10.52 -8.06
N THR A 55 0.45 10.73 -8.38
CA THR A 55 1.43 9.65 -8.48
C THR A 55 1.84 9.15 -7.09
N PHE A 56 2.01 7.84 -6.94
CA PHE A 56 2.61 7.23 -5.75
C PHE A 56 4.08 7.67 -5.64
N ARG A 57 4.46 8.31 -4.52
CA ARG A 57 5.76 8.99 -4.35
C ARG A 57 6.72 8.34 -3.36
N PHE A 58 6.35 7.23 -2.74
CA PHE A 58 7.21 6.58 -1.74
C PHE A 58 8.14 5.56 -2.41
N PRO A 59 9.45 5.55 -2.08
CA PRO A 59 10.37 4.55 -2.59
C PRO A 59 9.92 3.13 -2.18
N LEU A 60 10.06 2.17 -3.09
CA LEU A 60 9.88 0.75 -2.77
C LEU A 60 11.24 0.14 -2.42
N VAL A 61 11.35 -0.44 -1.22
CA VAL A 61 12.57 -1.11 -0.76
C VAL A 61 12.32 -2.62 -0.66
N ARG A 62 13.17 -3.41 -1.34
CA ARG A 62 13.13 -4.87 -1.21
C ARG A 62 14.02 -5.34 -0.07
N GLY A 63 13.41 -5.95 0.96
CA GLY A 63 14.11 -6.45 2.15
C GLY A 63 15.13 -7.57 1.88
N GLU A 64 15.09 -8.16 0.69
CA GLU A 64 15.91 -9.31 0.29
C GLU A 64 17.32 -8.89 -0.20
N SER A 65 17.57 -7.60 -0.47
CA SER A 65 18.88 -7.12 -0.96
C SER A 65 19.06 -5.58 -1.03
N GLY A 66 18.14 -4.77 -0.50
CA GLY A 66 18.34 -3.31 -0.41
C GLY A 66 18.22 -2.55 -1.74
N TRP A 67 17.69 -3.18 -2.80
CA TRP A 67 17.48 -2.49 -4.07
C TRP A 67 16.28 -1.54 -3.98
N LEU A 68 16.55 -0.25 -4.19
CA LEU A 68 15.56 0.79 -4.41
C LEU A 68 15.02 0.65 -5.84
N VAL A 69 13.72 0.42 -5.97
CA VAL A 69 13.04 0.60 -7.26
C VAL A 69 12.49 2.02 -7.24
N GLY A 70 13.22 2.93 -7.88
CA GLY A 70 12.86 4.33 -8.09
C GLY A 70 12.25 4.55 -9.46
#